data_AF-A0A328TXD3-F1
#
_entry.id   AF-A0A328TXD3-F1
#
_cell.length_a   1.000
_cell.length_b   1.000
_cell.length_c   1.000
_cell.angle_alpha   90.00
_cell.angle_beta   90.00
_cell.angle_gamma   90.00
#
_symmetry.space_group_name_H-M   'P 1'
#
loop_
_entity.id
_entity.type
_entity.pdbx_description
1 polymer ?
#
loop_
_entity_poly.entity_id
_entity_poly.type
_entity_poly.pdbx_seq_one_letter_code
_entity_poly.pdbx_strand_id
1 'polypeptide(L)'
;MSDNMQLKEKIKGFLRRIDSIEINTPFGGVGIGLGPKDSPPEWQDRDSMLDLRSEASYSIIDNSYVGEFITRILETDQLDFMAVEFSNEKKWLTSRLFLMSVIFERQTGMRAIVFLENKNGIHKKFVGWASPRSVRFALARYNPWLEHAYAEAYAHAVSQENITSNQGLLRNRDSLIALMQKFLELIQSKTPGPEKPDQWVELKSHEGILYEHAEWVKRAFLVDYLSHDRHTSKLKRSQLRSMDPFDQFIEIIEAKGEFIALTGDDGSFEVLLKRTKLLEQFTKELMKDL
;
A
#
# COMPACT_ATOMS: atom_id res chain seq x y z
N MET A 1 -30.07 4.90 -33.23
CA MET A 1 -30.71 4.62 -31.92
C MET A 1 -30.49 3.18 -31.44
N SER A 2 -30.35 2.19 -32.33
CA SER A 2 -30.13 0.76 -32.01
C SER A 2 -28.83 0.48 -31.22
N ASP A 3 -27.70 1.07 -31.63
CA ASP A 3 -26.38 0.65 -31.11
C ASP A 3 -26.09 1.08 -29.66
N ASN A 4 -26.52 2.28 -29.28
CA ASN A 4 -26.41 2.75 -27.88
C ASN A 4 -27.27 1.91 -26.93
N MET A 5 -28.40 1.40 -27.40
CA MET A 5 -29.26 0.54 -26.61
C MET A 5 -28.62 -0.85 -26.42
N GLN A 6 -28.02 -1.41 -27.48
CA GLN A 6 -27.27 -2.67 -27.39
C GLN A 6 -26.06 -2.57 -26.45
N LEU A 7 -25.29 -1.48 -26.52
CA LEU A 7 -24.14 -1.27 -25.63
C LEU A 7 -24.56 -1.16 -24.15
N LYS A 8 -25.64 -0.42 -23.86
CA LYS A 8 -26.21 -0.31 -22.51
C LYS A 8 -26.63 -1.67 -21.96
N GLU A 9 -27.30 -2.50 -22.76
CA GLU A 9 -27.71 -3.84 -22.33
C GLU A 9 -26.52 -4.78 -22.13
N LYS A 10 -25.47 -4.69 -22.96
CA LYS A 10 -24.23 -5.44 -22.75
C LYS A 10 -23.53 -5.05 -21.44
N ILE A 11 -23.44 -3.76 -21.14
CA ILE A 11 -22.86 -3.27 -19.87
C ILE A 11 -23.68 -3.74 -18.67
N LYS A 12 -25.01 -3.60 -18.73
CA LYS A 12 -25.89 -4.15 -17.68
C LYS A 12 -25.70 -5.65 -17.50
N GLY A 13 -25.57 -6.40 -18.59
CA GLY A 13 -25.30 -7.84 -18.56
C GLY A 13 -23.97 -8.18 -17.88
N PHE A 14 -22.89 -7.50 -18.26
CA PHE A 14 -21.57 -7.63 -17.64
C PHE A 14 -21.61 -7.34 -16.15
N LEU A 15 -22.20 -6.22 -15.75
CA LEU A 15 -22.22 -5.81 -14.35
C LEU A 15 -23.17 -6.65 -13.51
N ARG A 16 -24.28 -7.15 -14.07
CA ARG A 16 -25.10 -8.17 -13.40
C ARG A 16 -24.33 -9.46 -13.18
N ARG A 17 -23.46 -9.87 -14.12
CA ARG A 17 -22.57 -11.02 -13.92
C ARG A 17 -21.60 -10.75 -12.77
N ILE A 18 -21.08 -9.52 -12.68
CA ILE A 18 -20.24 -9.13 -11.55
C ILE A 18 -21.03 -8.94 -10.25
N ASP A 19 -22.30 -8.54 -10.27
CA ASP A 19 -23.14 -8.46 -9.07
C ASP A 19 -23.61 -9.85 -8.60
N SER A 20 -23.77 -10.80 -9.54
CA SER A 20 -24.13 -12.21 -9.27
C SER A 20 -22.95 -13.07 -8.81
N ILE A 21 -21.74 -12.68 -9.20
CA ILE A 21 -20.50 -13.01 -8.50
C ILE A 21 -20.48 -12.02 -7.33
N GLU A 22 -21.36 -12.19 -6.32
CA GLU A 22 -21.64 -11.25 -5.22
C GLU A 22 -20.62 -10.09 -5.11
N ILE A 23 -21.03 -8.87 -4.83
CA ILE A 23 -20.13 -7.83 -4.28
C ILE A 23 -19.49 -8.25 -2.91
N ASN A 24 -19.59 -9.54 -2.53
CA ASN A 24 -18.82 -10.28 -1.53
C ASN A 24 -17.63 -11.07 -2.13
N THR A 25 -17.66 -11.48 -3.40
CA THR A 25 -16.44 -11.79 -4.15
C THR A 25 -15.79 -10.48 -4.55
N PRO A 26 -14.55 -10.20 -4.07
CA PRO A 26 -13.94 -8.90 -4.27
C PRO A 26 -13.81 -8.65 -5.78
N PHE A 27 -14.55 -7.66 -6.28
CA PHE A 27 -14.27 -6.98 -7.55
C PHE A 27 -12.75 -6.88 -7.66
N GLY A 28 -12.16 -7.58 -8.63
CA GLY A 28 -10.76 -8.01 -8.65
C GLY A 28 -9.72 -6.93 -8.37
N GLY A 29 -9.66 -6.48 -7.14
CA GLY A 29 -8.71 -5.60 -6.50
C GLY A 29 -8.20 -6.44 -5.36
N VAL A 30 -6.99 -6.94 -5.52
CA VAL A 30 -6.33 -7.71 -4.49
C VAL A 30 -6.04 -6.71 -3.36
N GLY A 31 -6.94 -6.62 -2.39
CA GLY A 31 -6.56 -6.22 -1.06
C GLY A 31 -5.79 -7.39 -0.48
N ILE A 32 -4.47 -7.30 -0.44
CA ILE A 32 -3.68 -8.30 0.28
C ILE A 32 -3.76 -7.94 1.77
N GLY A 33 -4.69 -8.58 2.47
CA GLY A 33 -4.27 -9.35 3.64
C GLY A 33 -3.55 -10.60 3.10
N LEU A 34 -2.35 -10.88 3.59
CA LEU A 34 -1.53 -11.99 3.11
C LEU A 34 -2.14 -13.33 3.55
N GLY A 35 -3.01 -13.91 2.72
CA GLY A 35 -3.58 -15.25 2.89
C GLY A 35 -4.01 -15.88 1.54
N PRO A 36 -4.03 -17.22 1.43
CA PRO A 36 -4.26 -17.94 0.18
C PRO A 36 -5.69 -17.78 -0.36
N LYS A 37 -5.82 -17.97 -1.68
CA LYS A 37 -6.82 -17.32 -2.55
C LYS A 37 -8.21 -17.96 -2.62
N ASP A 38 -8.53 -18.97 -1.81
CA ASP A 38 -9.78 -19.72 -1.97
C ASP A 38 -10.49 -19.98 -0.62
N SER A 39 -11.22 -18.98 -0.09
CA SER A 39 -12.31 -19.12 0.91
C SER A 39 -13.06 -17.78 1.15
N PRO A 40 -14.36 -17.80 1.53
CA PRO A 40 -15.29 -16.65 1.48
C PRO A 40 -15.06 -15.59 2.59
N PRO A 41 -15.61 -14.35 2.50
CA PRO A 41 -15.27 -13.28 3.44
C PRO A 41 -16.06 -13.36 4.76
N GLU A 42 -15.55 -14.12 5.71
CA GLU A 42 -15.81 -13.91 7.14
C GLU A 42 -14.85 -12.82 7.64
N TRP A 43 -15.38 -11.65 8.01
CA TRP A 43 -14.65 -10.55 8.64
C TRP A 43 -14.20 -10.88 10.09
N GLN A 44 -13.88 -12.14 10.39
CA GLN A 44 -13.76 -12.63 11.77
C GLN A 44 -12.58 -13.51 12.11
N ASP A 45 -11.56 -13.69 11.25
CA ASP A 45 -10.31 -14.28 11.73
C ASP A 45 -9.16 -13.27 11.77
N ARG A 46 -8.79 -12.92 13.02
CA ARG A 46 -7.74 -11.94 13.35
C ARG A 46 -6.33 -12.47 13.09
N ASP A 47 -6.18 -13.75 12.78
CA ASP A 47 -4.89 -14.44 12.77
C ASP A 47 -4.25 -14.60 11.37
N SER A 48 -4.94 -14.23 10.28
CA SER A 48 -4.42 -14.39 8.90
C SER A 48 -4.06 -13.09 8.18
N MET A 49 -4.32 -11.92 8.77
CA MET A 49 -3.77 -10.66 8.26
C MET A 49 -2.32 -10.53 8.72
N LEU A 50 -1.36 -10.50 7.78
CA LEU A 50 -0.03 -9.99 8.09
C LEU A 50 -0.16 -8.52 8.50
N ASP A 51 -0.17 -8.27 9.81
CA ASP A 51 -0.10 -6.93 10.34
C ASP A 51 1.35 -6.44 10.24
N LEU A 52 1.69 -5.82 9.10
CA LEU A 52 2.99 -5.17 8.91
C LEU A 52 3.32 -4.16 10.01
N ARG A 53 2.34 -3.74 10.81
CA ARG A 53 2.54 -2.82 11.93
C ARG A 53 3.19 -3.52 13.11
N SER A 54 2.83 -4.75 13.44
CA SER A 54 3.49 -5.49 14.52
C SER A 54 4.92 -5.80 14.10
N GLU A 55 5.11 -6.32 12.88
CA GLU A 55 6.42 -6.65 12.31
C GLU A 55 7.33 -5.44 12.13
N ALA A 56 6.79 -4.30 11.67
CA ALA A 56 7.50 -3.03 11.57
C ALA A 56 7.44 -2.20 12.86
N SER A 57 6.96 -2.70 14.00
CA SER A 57 7.08 -2.03 15.31
C SER A 57 8.00 -2.79 16.27
N TYR A 58 8.30 -4.06 16.01
CA TYR A 58 9.34 -4.74 16.77
C TYR A 58 10.72 -4.18 16.40
N SER A 59 11.45 -3.86 17.45
CA SER A 59 12.74 -3.16 17.49
C SER A 59 13.93 -4.11 17.37
N ILE A 60 13.67 -5.41 17.30
CA ILE A 60 14.65 -6.42 16.96
C ILE A 60 14.05 -7.25 15.86
N ILE A 61 14.59 -7.04 14.68
CA ILE A 61 14.51 -8.02 13.62
C ILE A 61 15.33 -9.21 14.12
N ASP A 62 14.67 -10.17 14.75
CA ASP A 62 15.20 -11.53 14.63
C ASP A 62 15.17 -11.84 13.13
N ASN A 63 16.29 -12.35 12.61
CA ASN A 63 16.48 -12.65 11.19
C ASN A 63 15.37 -13.57 10.66
N SER A 64 14.72 -14.34 11.54
CA SER A 64 13.55 -15.17 11.25
C SER A 64 12.35 -14.34 10.72
N TYR A 65 11.92 -13.28 11.42
CA TYR A 65 10.74 -12.49 11.06
C TYR A 65 10.95 -11.68 9.78
N VAL A 66 12.11 -11.04 9.61
CA VAL A 66 12.41 -10.36 8.34
C VAL A 66 12.59 -11.36 7.21
N GLY A 67 13.14 -12.54 7.49
CA GLY A 67 13.18 -13.64 6.54
C GLY A 67 11.78 -14.01 6.04
N GLU A 68 10.80 -14.20 6.94
CA GLU A 68 9.42 -14.53 6.57
C GLU A 68 8.73 -13.38 5.83
N PHE A 69 8.88 -12.15 6.31
CA PHE A 69 8.34 -10.97 5.64
C PHE A 69 8.87 -10.82 4.21
N ILE A 70 10.19 -10.99 4.02
CA ILE A 70 10.81 -10.96 2.69
C ILE A 70 10.35 -12.11 1.82
N THR A 71 10.24 -13.33 2.37
CA THR A 71 9.68 -14.46 1.63
C THR A 71 8.29 -14.11 1.10
N ARG A 72 7.43 -13.53 1.93
CA ARG A 72 6.09 -13.11 1.50
C ARG A 72 6.14 -12.01 0.43
N ILE A 73 7.06 -11.04 0.53
CA ILE A 73 7.25 -10.02 -0.54
C ILE A 73 7.62 -10.69 -1.86
N LEU A 74 8.55 -11.64 -1.84
CA LEU A 74 9.06 -12.29 -3.05
C LEU A 74 8.07 -13.30 -3.64
N GLU A 75 7.23 -13.92 -2.81
CA GLU A 75 6.15 -14.81 -3.24
C GLU A 75 4.90 -14.05 -3.72
N THR A 76 4.78 -12.76 -3.39
CA THR A 76 3.65 -11.93 -3.80
C THR A 76 3.87 -11.43 -5.23
N ASP A 77 3.28 -12.13 -6.19
CA ASP A 77 3.40 -11.78 -7.62
C ASP A 77 2.85 -10.39 -7.96
N GLN A 78 1.77 -9.93 -7.31
CA GLN A 78 1.18 -8.60 -7.55
C GLN A 78 0.47 -8.04 -6.31
N LEU A 79 1.06 -7.01 -5.70
CA LEU A 79 0.40 -6.20 -4.67
C LEU A 79 -0.08 -4.89 -5.32
N ASP A 80 -1.38 -4.70 -5.51
CA ASP A 80 -1.88 -3.46 -6.13
C ASP A 80 -1.68 -2.23 -5.21
N PHE A 81 -1.92 -2.42 -3.90
CA PHE A 81 -1.76 -1.37 -2.89
C PHE A 81 -1.48 -1.90 -1.48
N MET A 82 -0.95 -1.04 -0.60
CA MET A 82 -0.87 -1.26 0.86
C MET A 82 -1.66 -0.17 1.61
N ALA A 83 -2.10 -0.44 2.84
CA ALA A 83 -2.78 0.54 3.67
C ALA A 83 -1.96 0.93 4.92
N VAL A 84 -1.75 2.24 5.11
CA VAL A 84 -1.04 2.86 6.23
C VAL A 84 -2.05 3.63 7.07
N GLU A 85 -2.15 3.27 8.34
CA GLU A 85 -3.07 3.90 9.28
C GLU A 85 -2.36 4.89 10.19
N PHE A 86 -2.86 6.11 10.20
CA PHE A 86 -2.57 7.12 11.20
C PHE A 86 -3.48 6.91 12.38
N SER A 87 -2.87 6.61 13.51
CA SER A 87 -3.49 6.78 14.81
C SER A 87 -2.59 7.64 15.68
N ASN A 88 -3.14 8.10 16.80
CA ASN A 88 -2.34 8.75 17.84
C ASN A 88 -1.32 7.79 18.48
N GLU A 89 -1.41 6.48 18.20
CA GLU A 89 -0.66 5.42 18.87
C GLU A 89 0.72 5.18 18.27
N LYS A 90 1.30 6.14 17.53
CA LYS A 90 2.69 6.04 17.05
C LYS A 90 2.95 4.70 16.33
N LYS A 91 2.25 4.45 15.21
CA LYS A 91 2.25 3.15 14.52
C LYS A 91 3.31 3.00 13.43
N TRP A 92 3.73 4.09 12.80
CA TRP A 92 4.64 4.07 11.65
C TRP A 92 5.77 5.06 11.85
N LEU A 93 7.00 4.62 11.61
CA LEU A 93 8.17 5.48 11.51
C LEU A 93 8.38 5.92 10.06
N THR A 94 8.84 7.16 9.87
CA THR A 94 9.16 7.73 8.55
C THR A 94 10.22 6.92 7.81
N SER A 95 11.25 6.45 8.51
CA SER A 95 12.29 5.53 8.01
C SER A 95 11.73 4.21 7.46
N ARG A 96 10.86 3.55 8.23
CA ARG A 96 10.26 2.27 7.85
C ARG A 96 9.29 2.44 6.68
N LEU A 97 8.45 3.47 6.71
CA LEU A 97 7.56 3.79 5.59
C LEU A 97 8.36 4.13 4.33
N PHE A 98 9.46 4.85 4.46
CA PHE A 98 10.38 5.15 3.35
C PHE A 98 10.94 3.86 2.75
N LEU A 99 11.55 3.00 3.57
CA LEU A 99 12.15 1.75 3.12
C LEU A 99 11.11 0.83 2.45
N MET A 100 9.94 0.69 3.07
CA MET A 100 8.84 -0.09 2.52
C MET A 100 8.35 0.47 1.18
N SER A 101 8.28 1.79 1.03
CA SER A 101 7.90 2.41 -0.23
C SER A 101 8.87 2.05 -1.35
N VAL A 102 10.18 2.01 -1.07
CA VAL A 102 11.19 1.58 -2.05
C VAL A 102 11.05 0.09 -2.38
N ILE A 103 10.94 -0.76 -1.35
CA ILE A 103 10.87 -2.22 -1.55
C ILE A 103 9.61 -2.60 -2.31
N PHE A 104 8.45 -2.08 -1.93
CA PHE A 104 7.20 -2.40 -2.61
C PHE A 104 7.13 -1.85 -4.04
N GLU A 105 7.65 -0.64 -4.30
CA GLU A 105 7.74 -0.08 -5.66
C GLU A 105 8.53 -1.02 -6.58
N ARG A 106 9.67 -1.51 -6.11
CA ARG A 106 10.57 -2.33 -6.91
C ARG A 106 10.09 -3.78 -6.97
N GLN A 107 9.95 -4.44 -5.83
CA GLN A 107 9.81 -5.90 -5.80
C GLN A 107 8.40 -6.39 -6.15
N THR A 108 7.36 -5.64 -5.79
CA THR A 108 5.96 -6.13 -5.88
C THR A 108 5.15 -5.48 -7.01
N GLY A 109 5.73 -4.49 -7.69
CA GLY A 109 5.02 -3.67 -8.67
C GLY A 109 3.88 -2.86 -8.06
N MET A 110 3.94 -2.58 -6.75
CA MET A 110 2.90 -1.83 -6.05
C MET A 110 2.80 -0.41 -6.55
N ARG A 111 1.55 0.06 -6.70
CA ARG A 111 1.26 1.35 -7.34
C ARG A 111 0.54 2.33 -6.44
N ALA A 112 0.02 1.89 -5.30
CA ALA A 112 -0.60 2.79 -4.34
C ALA A 112 -0.27 2.44 -2.88
N ILE A 113 -0.07 3.50 -2.08
CA ILE A 113 -0.10 3.47 -0.62
C ILE A 113 -1.34 4.24 -0.21
N VAL A 114 -2.31 3.53 0.37
CA VAL A 114 -3.55 4.08 0.90
C VAL A 114 -3.33 4.56 2.31
N PHE A 115 -3.84 5.75 2.60
CA PHE A 115 -3.66 6.42 3.86
C PHE A 115 -5.00 6.53 4.60
N LEU A 116 -5.01 6.02 5.83
CA LEU A 116 -6.19 5.87 6.66
C LEU A 116 -6.01 6.62 7.98
N GLU A 117 -7.08 7.09 8.60
CA GLU A 117 -7.06 7.75 9.91
C GLU A 117 -8.16 7.19 10.80
N ASN A 118 -7.90 7.00 12.09
CA ASN A 118 -8.97 6.78 13.07
C ASN A 118 -9.33 8.11 13.72
N LYS A 119 -10.48 8.69 13.37
CA LYS A 119 -10.89 10.00 13.88
C LYS A 119 -12.40 10.10 14.05
N ASN A 120 -12.83 10.71 15.17
CA ASN A 120 -14.24 10.94 15.50
C ASN A 120 -15.07 9.64 15.51
N GLY A 121 -14.52 8.55 16.06
CA GLY A 121 -15.18 7.24 16.09
C GLY A 121 -15.24 6.50 14.76
N ILE A 122 -14.75 7.10 13.67
CA ILE A 122 -14.66 6.44 12.36
C ILE A 122 -13.33 5.72 12.28
N HIS A 123 -13.39 4.39 12.23
CA HIS A 123 -12.22 3.55 12.01
C HIS A 123 -11.85 3.53 10.52
N LYS A 124 -10.55 3.51 10.23
CA LYS A 124 -10.01 3.42 8.86
C LYS A 124 -10.59 4.47 7.90
N LYS A 125 -10.83 5.70 8.36
CA LYS A 125 -11.32 6.78 7.51
C LYS A 125 -10.34 7.05 6.37
N PHE A 126 -10.82 7.00 5.13
CA PHE A 126 -9.97 7.25 3.97
C PHE A 126 -9.49 8.71 3.93
N VAL A 127 -8.17 8.90 3.87
CA VAL A 127 -7.54 10.23 3.78
C VAL A 127 -7.06 10.52 2.36
N GLY A 128 -6.52 9.51 1.68
CA GLY A 128 -5.99 9.63 0.32
C GLY A 128 -5.16 8.42 -0.05
N TRP A 129 -4.58 8.43 -1.25
CA TRP A 129 -3.54 7.50 -1.66
C TRP A 129 -2.44 8.24 -2.42
N ALA A 130 -1.25 7.67 -2.46
CA ALA A 130 -0.14 8.17 -3.30
C ALA A 130 0.66 6.99 -3.85
N SER A 131 1.44 7.21 -4.91
CA SER A 131 2.34 6.15 -5.40
C SER A 131 3.48 5.91 -4.39
N PRO A 132 4.04 4.69 -4.29
CA PRO A 132 5.20 4.43 -3.42
C PRO A 132 6.37 5.36 -3.72
N ARG A 133 6.59 5.65 -5.00
CA ARG A 133 7.59 6.62 -5.47
C ARG A 133 7.38 8.01 -4.86
N SER A 134 6.15 8.51 -4.93
CA SER A 134 5.79 9.82 -4.37
C SER A 134 6.00 9.85 -2.85
N VAL A 135 5.66 8.77 -2.15
CA VAL A 135 5.88 8.64 -0.70
C VAL A 135 7.37 8.64 -0.36
N ARG A 136 8.18 7.86 -1.07
CA ARG A 136 9.64 7.85 -0.93
C ARG A 136 10.22 9.26 -1.07
N PHE A 137 9.93 9.96 -2.17
CA PHE A 137 10.50 11.29 -2.42
C PHE A 137 9.93 12.37 -1.48
N ALA A 138 8.69 12.25 -1.03
CA ALA A 138 8.15 13.13 0.02
C ALA A 138 8.92 12.95 1.34
N LEU A 139 9.19 11.71 1.74
CA LEU A 139 9.97 11.39 2.94
C LEU A 139 11.44 11.80 2.80
N ALA A 140 12.07 11.57 1.65
CA ALA A 140 13.45 11.97 1.40
C ALA A 140 13.64 13.49 1.39
N ARG A 141 12.66 14.26 0.86
CA ARG A 141 12.70 15.73 0.92
C ARG A 141 12.62 16.25 2.35
N TYR A 142 11.83 15.57 3.19
CA TYR A 142 11.70 15.92 4.60
C TYR A 142 12.93 15.46 5.42
N ASN A 143 13.41 14.25 5.17
CA ASN A 143 14.49 13.58 5.89
C ASN A 143 15.57 13.08 4.90
N PRO A 144 16.48 13.94 4.42
CA PRO A 144 17.45 13.58 3.37
C PRO A 144 18.38 12.42 3.72
N TRP A 145 18.63 12.19 5.01
CA TRP A 145 19.47 11.07 5.48
C TRP A 145 18.87 9.70 5.15
N LEU A 146 17.54 9.59 4.97
CA LEU A 146 16.91 8.32 4.57
C LEU A 146 17.37 7.88 3.18
N GLU A 147 17.47 8.82 2.23
CA GLU A 147 17.93 8.52 0.88
C GLU A 147 19.44 8.21 0.87
N HIS A 148 20.23 8.87 1.72
CA HIS A 148 21.64 8.57 1.91
C HIS A 148 21.86 7.15 2.46
N ALA A 149 21.21 6.82 3.58
CA ALA A 149 21.30 5.49 4.18
C ALA A 149 20.84 4.39 3.21
N TYR A 150 19.80 4.66 2.44
CA TYR A 150 19.33 3.74 1.40
C TYR A 150 20.33 3.55 0.26
N ALA A 151 20.93 4.63 -0.24
CA ALA A 151 21.93 4.53 -1.30
C ALA A 151 23.13 3.68 -0.86
N GLU A 152 23.61 3.87 0.36
CA GLU A 152 24.70 3.07 0.94
C GLU A 152 24.29 1.60 1.13
N ALA A 153 23.12 1.35 1.73
CA ALA A 153 22.61 0.00 1.92
C ALA A 153 22.37 -0.74 0.58
N TYR A 154 21.88 -0.05 -0.43
CA TYR A 154 21.68 -0.61 -1.77
C TYR A 154 23.02 -0.92 -2.45
N ALA A 155 24.00 -0.02 -2.38
CA ALA A 155 25.34 -0.28 -2.92
C ALA A 155 25.99 -1.51 -2.27
N HIS A 156 25.82 -1.65 -0.95
CA HIS A 156 26.27 -2.83 -0.21
C HIS A 156 25.59 -4.11 -0.71
N ALA A 157 24.25 -4.11 -0.81
CA ALA A 157 23.49 -5.27 -1.26
C ALA A 157 23.82 -5.69 -2.71
N VAL A 158 23.96 -4.72 -3.62
CA VAL A 158 24.23 -5.00 -5.05
C VAL A 158 25.68 -5.41 -5.31
N SER A 159 26.63 -5.09 -4.41
CA SER A 159 28.02 -5.54 -4.55
C SER A 159 28.18 -7.06 -4.64
N GLN A 160 27.15 -7.81 -4.22
CA GLN A 160 27.10 -9.27 -4.24
C GLN A 160 26.24 -9.84 -5.38
N GLU A 161 25.71 -9.00 -6.29
CA GLU A 161 24.79 -9.42 -7.35
C GLU A 161 25.20 -8.96 -8.76
N ASN A 162 24.78 -9.75 -9.76
CA ASN A 162 24.71 -9.27 -11.14
C ASN A 162 23.38 -8.55 -11.37
N ILE A 163 23.43 -7.34 -11.91
CA ILE A 163 22.23 -6.58 -12.27
C ILE A 163 21.54 -7.27 -13.45
N THR A 164 20.38 -7.88 -13.20
CA THR A 164 19.60 -8.63 -14.21
C THR A 164 18.34 -7.91 -14.68
N SER A 165 18.02 -6.76 -14.10
CA SER A 165 16.81 -6.00 -14.40
C SER A 165 17.06 -4.50 -14.51
N ASN A 166 16.46 -3.87 -15.50
CA ASN A 166 16.47 -2.42 -15.68
C ASN A 166 15.60 -1.68 -14.65
N GLN A 167 14.87 -2.41 -13.79
CA GLN A 167 14.03 -1.86 -12.72
C GLN A 167 14.76 -1.81 -11.36
N GLY A 168 16.02 -2.28 -11.30
CA GLY A 168 16.79 -2.31 -10.05
C GLY A 168 16.23 -3.28 -9.02
N LEU A 169 15.61 -4.37 -9.47
CA LEU A 169 15.09 -5.46 -8.64
C LEU A 169 16.23 -6.18 -7.94
N LEU A 170 15.98 -6.59 -6.69
CA LEU A 170 16.87 -7.46 -5.92
C LEU A 170 16.17 -8.81 -5.87
N ARG A 171 16.48 -9.68 -6.84
CA ARG A 171 15.80 -10.98 -6.96
C ARG A 171 16.30 -11.98 -5.92
N ASN A 172 17.52 -11.82 -5.41
CA ASN A 172 17.99 -12.65 -4.32
C ASN A 172 17.37 -12.18 -2.99
N ARG A 173 16.75 -13.12 -2.29
CA ARG A 173 16.29 -12.95 -0.91
C ARG A 173 17.37 -12.40 0.00
N ASP A 174 18.59 -12.92 -0.12
CA ASP A 174 19.71 -12.55 0.74
C ASP A 174 20.12 -11.10 0.55
N SER A 175 20.09 -10.59 -0.68
CA SER A 175 20.43 -9.20 -0.98
C SER A 175 19.36 -8.23 -0.48
N LEU A 176 18.08 -8.61 -0.52
CA LEU A 176 17.01 -7.80 0.04
C LEU A 176 17.08 -7.76 1.58
N ILE A 177 17.41 -8.90 2.20
CA ILE A 177 17.70 -8.96 3.65
C ILE A 177 18.91 -8.09 3.98
N ALA A 178 20.01 -8.21 3.23
CA ALA A 178 21.22 -7.41 3.43
C ALA A 178 20.95 -5.90 3.28
N LEU A 179 20.12 -5.51 2.31
CA LEU A 179 19.70 -4.12 2.14
C LEU A 179 18.94 -3.62 3.38
N MET A 180 17.96 -4.38 3.87
CA MET A 180 17.17 -3.97 5.03
C MET A 180 18.01 -3.89 6.29
N GLN A 181 18.85 -4.89 6.53
CA GLN A 181 19.77 -4.93 7.67
C GLN A 181 20.74 -3.75 7.64
N LYS A 182 21.41 -3.53 6.50
CA LYS A 182 22.37 -2.42 6.38
C LYS A 182 21.69 -1.06 6.51
N PHE A 183 20.51 -0.88 5.92
CA PHE A 183 19.76 0.36 6.08
C PHE A 183 19.46 0.65 7.55
N LEU A 184 19.00 -0.34 8.30
CA LEU A 184 18.68 -0.19 9.72
C LEU A 184 19.93 0.03 10.57
N GLU A 185 21.02 -0.68 10.29
CA GLU A 185 22.33 -0.44 10.93
C GLU A 185 22.77 1.03 10.81
N LEU A 186 22.52 1.66 9.66
CA LEU A 186 22.91 3.05 9.40
C LEU A 186 22.03 4.08 10.11
N ILE A 187 20.77 3.73 10.44
CA ILE A 187 19.84 4.67 11.07
C ILE A 187 19.51 4.31 12.53
N GLN A 188 20.00 3.17 13.04
CA GLN A 188 19.77 2.73 14.40
C GLN A 188 21.05 2.82 15.24
N SER A 189 20.91 3.18 16.51
CA SER A 189 22.03 3.33 17.44
C SER A 189 21.61 3.06 18.87
N LYS A 190 22.55 2.59 19.70
CA LYS A 190 22.33 2.40 21.16
C LYS A 190 22.21 3.72 21.92
N THR A 191 22.70 4.80 21.35
CA THR A 191 22.58 6.16 21.88
C THR A 191 22.04 7.08 20.79
N PRO A 192 21.14 8.02 21.09
CA PRO A 192 20.67 8.96 20.09
C PRO A 192 21.85 9.77 19.55
N GLY A 193 21.83 10.07 18.26
CA GLY A 193 22.87 10.87 17.61
C GLY A 193 22.96 12.28 18.20
N PRO A 194 24.15 12.91 18.18
CA PRO A 194 24.39 14.18 18.86
C PRO A 194 23.68 15.37 18.22
N GLU A 195 23.32 15.31 16.94
CA GLU A 195 23.00 16.52 16.19
C GLU A 195 21.56 16.99 16.30
N LYS A 196 20.57 16.12 16.58
CA LYS A 196 19.15 16.50 16.71
C LYS A 196 18.36 15.47 17.54
N PRO A 197 18.30 15.62 18.88
CA PRO A 197 17.65 14.64 19.77
C PRO A 197 16.17 14.38 19.44
N ASP A 198 15.48 15.38 18.87
CA ASP A 198 14.07 15.30 18.47
C ASP A 198 13.82 14.41 17.24
N GLN A 199 14.89 14.03 16.52
CA GLN A 199 14.83 13.16 15.34
C GLN A 199 15.17 11.70 15.66
N TRP A 200 15.39 11.36 16.93
CA TRP A 200 15.65 9.98 17.35
C TRP A 200 14.47 9.44 18.11
N VAL A 201 13.87 8.37 17.60
CA VAL A 201 12.77 7.68 18.28
C VAL A 201 13.35 6.55 19.11
N GLU A 202 13.08 6.59 20.40
CA GLU A 202 13.36 5.49 21.32
C GLU A 202 12.48 4.28 20.99
N LEU A 203 13.13 3.14 20.78
CA LEU A 203 12.54 1.84 20.54
C LEU A 203 12.89 0.92 21.71
N LYS A 204 11.87 0.41 22.39
CA LYS A 204 12.04 -0.59 23.43
C LYS A 204 12.32 -1.93 22.79
N SER A 205 13.45 -2.53 23.10
CA SER A 205 13.91 -3.82 22.58
C SER A 205 14.16 -4.80 23.74
N HIS A 206 14.18 -6.10 23.44
CA HIS A 206 14.51 -7.11 24.45
C HIS A 206 16.00 -7.07 24.86
N GLU A 207 16.87 -6.51 24.01
CA GLU A 207 18.31 -6.33 24.29
C GLU A 207 18.64 -4.96 24.91
N GLY A 208 17.64 -4.11 25.10
CA GLY A 208 17.79 -2.79 25.71
C GLY A 208 17.09 -1.68 24.93
N ILE A 209 17.60 -0.46 25.11
CA ILE A 209 17.07 0.71 24.41
C ILE A 209 17.83 0.88 23.11
N LEU A 210 17.10 0.95 22.00
CA LEU A 210 17.61 1.31 20.69
C LEU A 210 16.98 2.62 20.26
N TYR A 211 17.69 3.44 19.49
CA TYR A 211 17.17 4.66 18.90
C TYR A 211 17.21 4.53 17.40
N GLU A 212 16.17 4.97 16.71
CA GLU A 212 16.09 5.01 15.25
C GLU A 212 15.97 6.47 14.78
N HIS A 213 16.81 6.89 13.83
CA HIS A 213 16.83 8.25 13.25
C HIS A 213 15.63 8.45 12.33
N ALA A 214 14.49 8.75 12.94
CA ALA A 214 13.19 8.79 12.31
C ALA A 214 12.22 9.68 13.09
N GLU A 215 11.02 9.83 12.54
CA GLU A 215 9.89 10.45 13.23
C GLU A 215 8.66 9.55 13.11
N TRP A 216 7.72 9.69 14.04
CA TRP A 216 6.41 9.08 13.87
C TRP A 216 5.66 9.77 12.74
N VAL A 217 5.14 8.99 11.79
CA VAL A 217 4.38 9.54 10.67
C VAL A 217 3.08 10.14 11.20
N LYS A 218 2.90 11.44 10.96
CA LYS A 218 1.74 12.22 11.40
C LYS A 218 0.86 12.58 10.19
N ARG A 219 -0.39 12.99 10.46
CA ARG A 219 -1.27 13.54 9.42
C ARG A 219 -0.68 14.74 8.69
N ALA A 220 0.07 15.59 9.41
CA ALA A 220 0.75 16.75 8.81
C ALA A 220 1.64 16.33 7.64
N PHE A 221 2.32 15.18 7.74
CA PHE A 221 3.15 14.65 6.66
C PHE A 221 2.38 14.55 5.32
N LEU A 222 1.16 14.04 5.35
CA LEU A 222 0.33 13.93 4.15
C LEU A 222 -0.09 15.27 3.55
N VAL A 223 -0.36 16.24 4.42
CA VAL A 223 -0.86 17.55 4.00
C VAL A 223 0.29 18.37 3.43
N ASP A 224 1.45 18.32 4.09
CA ASP A 224 2.55 19.22 3.78
C ASP A 224 3.42 18.66 2.66
N TYR A 225 3.79 17.37 2.73
CA TYR A 225 4.80 16.78 1.83
C TYR A 225 4.23 15.96 0.67
N LEU A 226 3.00 15.47 0.81
CA LEU A 226 2.29 14.74 -0.25
C LEU A 226 1.20 15.56 -0.94
N SER A 227 1.02 16.85 -0.61
CA SER A 227 -0.06 17.71 -1.12
C SER A 227 -0.37 17.55 -2.62
N HIS A 228 0.66 17.56 -3.46
CA HIS A 228 0.52 17.51 -4.92
C HIS A 228 0.40 16.08 -5.48
N ASP A 229 0.93 15.10 -4.76
CA ASP A 229 0.96 13.69 -5.15
C ASP A 229 -0.14 12.85 -4.47
N ARG A 230 -0.91 13.48 -3.59
CA ARG A 230 -1.99 12.84 -2.83
C ARG A 230 -3.28 12.88 -3.64
N HIS A 231 -3.75 11.72 -4.00
CA HIS A 231 -5.03 11.52 -4.66
C HIS A 231 -6.13 11.23 -3.64
N THR A 232 -7.25 11.91 -3.76
CA THR A 232 -8.38 11.80 -2.80
C THR A 232 -9.67 11.36 -3.48
N SER A 233 -9.59 10.88 -4.72
CA SER A 233 -10.74 10.37 -5.48
C SER A 233 -11.37 9.21 -4.74
N LYS A 234 -12.68 9.32 -4.52
CA LYS A 234 -13.46 8.33 -3.79
C LYS A 234 -14.91 8.34 -4.22
N LEU A 235 -15.55 7.19 -4.10
CA LEU A 235 -16.98 6.99 -4.34
C LEU A 235 -17.60 6.32 -3.12
N LYS A 236 -18.84 6.70 -2.80
CA LYS A 236 -19.58 6.05 -1.71
C LYS A 236 -20.21 4.75 -2.21
N ARG A 237 -20.09 3.67 -1.44
CA ARG A 237 -20.67 2.38 -1.79
C ARG A 237 -22.20 2.44 -1.89
N SER A 238 -22.85 3.16 -0.98
CA SER A 238 -24.30 3.39 -0.97
C SER A 238 -24.80 4.09 -2.24
N GLN A 239 -24.08 5.12 -2.67
CA GLN A 239 -24.38 5.87 -3.90
C GLN A 239 -24.28 4.96 -5.12
N LEU A 240 -23.18 4.21 -5.25
CA LEU A 240 -23.02 3.26 -6.37
C LEU A 240 -24.14 2.21 -6.37
N ARG A 241 -24.46 1.62 -5.22
CA ARG A 241 -25.54 0.61 -5.10
C ARG A 241 -26.93 1.15 -5.49
N SER A 242 -27.14 2.46 -5.41
CA SER A 242 -28.41 3.10 -5.80
C SER A 242 -28.53 3.38 -7.30
N MET A 243 -27.42 3.32 -8.05
CA MET A 243 -27.36 3.56 -9.48
C MET A 243 -27.64 2.27 -10.25
N ASP A 244 -28.19 2.40 -11.46
CA ASP A 244 -28.19 1.27 -12.37
C ASP A 244 -26.75 0.91 -12.78
N PRO A 245 -26.47 -0.36 -13.12
CA PRO A 245 -25.09 -0.78 -13.33
C PRO A 245 -24.34 0.05 -14.39
N PHE A 246 -24.99 0.42 -15.50
CA PHE A 246 -24.33 1.21 -16.53
C PHE A 246 -23.85 2.55 -15.96
N ASP A 247 -24.70 3.23 -15.18
CA ASP A 247 -24.35 4.47 -14.50
C ASP A 247 -23.23 4.27 -13.46
N GLN A 248 -23.21 3.15 -12.73
CA GLN A 248 -22.08 2.83 -11.82
C GLN A 248 -20.75 2.73 -12.57
N PHE A 249 -20.73 2.06 -13.72
CA PHE A 249 -19.52 1.92 -14.53
C PHE A 249 -19.06 3.27 -15.05
N ILE A 250 -19.98 4.08 -15.60
CA ILE A 250 -19.66 5.44 -16.07
C ILE A 250 -19.09 6.29 -14.92
N GLU A 251 -19.73 6.28 -13.75
CA GLU A 251 -19.26 7.01 -12.56
C GLU A 251 -17.82 6.61 -12.17
N ILE A 252 -17.50 5.31 -12.20
CA ILE A 252 -16.15 4.81 -11.89
C ILE A 252 -15.13 5.21 -12.97
N ILE A 253 -15.50 5.16 -14.25
CA ILE A 253 -14.58 5.52 -15.35
C ILE A 253 -14.34 7.03 -15.42
N GLU A 254 -15.37 7.84 -15.15
CA GLU A 254 -15.27 9.30 -15.13
C GLU A 254 -14.55 9.84 -13.90
N ALA A 255 -14.50 9.07 -12.80
CA ALA A 255 -13.74 9.45 -11.63
C ALA A 255 -12.25 9.67 -11.96
N LYS A 256 -11.68 10.72 -11.34
CA LYS A 256 -10.31 11.18 -11.61
C LYS A 256 -9.27 10.24 -11.00
N GLY A 257 -8.15 10.06 -11.69
CA GLY A 257 -7.00 9.29 -11.21
C GLY A 257 -7.01 7.82 -11.64
N GLU A 258 -5.89 7.14 -11.39
CA GLU A 258 -5.74 5.72 -11.72
C GLU A 258 -6.52 4.82 -10.74
N PHE A 259 -6.48 5.20 -9.46
CA PHE A 259 -7.15 4.50 -8.38
C PHE A 259 -8.25 5.34 -7.73
N ILE A 260 -9.33 4.67 -7.34
CA ILE A 260 -10.51 5.28 -6.73
C ILE A 260 -10.85 4.51 -5.47
N ALA A 261 -10.93 5.19 -4.33
CA ALA A 261 -11.33 4.54 -3.09
C ALA A 261 -12.85 4.36 -3.04
N LEU A 262 -13.33 3.15 -2.76
CA LEU A 262 -14.69 2.96 -2.28
C LEU A 262 -14.73 3.15 -0.77
N THR A 263 -15.70 3.93 -0.32
CA THR A 263 -15.89 4.21 1.09
C THR A 263 -17.32 3.93 1.54
N GLY A 264 -17.48 3.60 2.82
CA GLY A 264 -18.77 3.61 3.49
C GLY A 264 -19.36 5.02 3.58
N ASP A 265 -20.59 5.12 4.09
CA ASP A 265 -21.30 6.40 4.24
C ASP A 265 -20.61 7.36 5.23
N ASP A 266 -19.96 6.80 6.24
CA ASP A 266 -19.14 7.48 7.24
C ASP A 266 -17.74 7.87 6.71
N GLY A 267 -17.38 7.41 5.51
CA GLY A 267 -16.07 7.62 4.89
C GLY A 267 -15.00 6.63 5.34
N SER A 268 -15.37 5.55 6.03
CA SER A 268 -14.51 4.39 6.25
C SER A 268 -14.06 3.80 4.92
N PHE A 269 -12.77 3.45 4.81
CA PHE A 269 -12.21 2.85 3.61
C PHE A 269 -12.64 1.39 3.48
N GLU A 270 -13.11 1.00 2.30
CA GLU A 270 -13.49 -0.39 2.02
C GLU A 270 -12.52 -1.04 1.03
N VAL A 271 -12.31 -0.44 -0.14
CA VAL A 271 -11.43 -1.00 -1.19
C VAL A 271 -10.86 0.10 -2.10
N LEU A 272 -9.74 -0.20 -2.75
CA LEU A 272 -9.16 0.66 -3.79
C LEU A 272 -9.37 0.04 -5.17
N LEU A 273 -10.16 0.68 -6.01
CA LEU A 273 -10.43 0.25 -7.38
C LEU A 273 -9.36 0.76 -8.33
N LYS A 274 -8.87 -0.11 -9.22
CA LYS A 274 -7.98 0.26 -10.33
C LYS A 274 -8.81 0.45 -11.60
N ARG A 275 -8.92 1.69 -12.09
CA ARG A 275 -9.79 2.04 -13.22
C ARG A 275 -9.45 1.27 -14.50
N THR A 276 -8.16 1.10 -14.81
CA THR A 276 -7.72 0.41 -16.04
C THR A 276 -8.09 -1.07 -16.04
N LYS A 277 -8.05 -1.73 -14.87
CA LYS A 277 -8.43 -3.15 -14.76
C LYS A 277 -9.93 -3.35 -14.97
N LEU A 278 -10.76 -2.40 -14.52
CA LEU A 278 -12.19 -2.41 -14.81
C LEU A 278 -12.46 -2.22 -16.31
N LEU A 279 -11.75 -1.31 -16.97
CA LEU A 279 -11.84 -1.14 -18.43
C LEU A 279 -11.42 -2.41 -19.17
N GLU A 280 -10.29 -3.02 -18.81
CA GLU A 280 -9.79 -4.26 -19.42
C GLU A 280 -10.79 -5.42 -19.25
N GLN A 281 -11.37 -5.58 -18.06
CA GLN A 281 -12.40 -6.59 -17.80
C GLN A 281 -13.63 -6.36 -18.66
N PHE A 282 -14.09 -5.10 -18.75
CA PHE A 282 -15.22 -4.73 -19.59
C PHE A 282 -14.95 -5.00 -21.07
N THR A 283 -13.77 -4.62 -21.59
CA THR A 283 -13.38 -4.89 -22.98
C THR A 283 -13.31 -6.40 -23.26
N LYS A 284 -12.73 -7.20 -22.35
CA LYS A 284 -12.69 -8.67 -22.51
C LYS A 284 -14.08 -9.27 -22.64
N GLU A 285 -15.05 -8.75 -21.91
CA GLU A 285 -16.43 -9.24 -21.96
C GLU A 285 -17.13 -8.81 -23.24
N LEU A 286 -16.91 -7.58 -23.73
CA LEU A 286 -17.40 -7.17 -25.05
C LEU A 286 -16.86 -8.04 -26.18
N MET A 287 -15.60 -8.48 -26.07
CA MET A 287 -14.97 -9.33 -27.09
C MET A 287 -15.43 -10.79 -27.06
N LYS A 288 -16.03 -11.29 -25.97
CA LYS A 288 -16.61 -12.65 -25.94
C LYS A 288 -17.86 -12.78 -26.82
N ASP A 289 -18.51 -11.66 -27.12
CA ASP A 289 -19.74 -11.59 -27.91
C ASP A 289 -19.49 -11.24 -29.39
N LEU A 290 -18.23 -11.16 -29.82
CA LEU A 290 -17.80 -10.92 -31.21
C LEU A 290 -17.29 -12.22 -31.84
#